data_AF-A0A7G1GYD6-F1
#
_entry.id   AF-A0A7G1GYD6-F1
#
_cell.length_a   1.000
_cell.length_b   1.000
_cell.length_c   1.000
_cell.angle_alpha   90.00
_cell.angle_beta   90.00
_cell.angle_gamma   90.00
#
_symmetry.space_group_name_H-M   'P 1'
#
loop_
_entity.id
_entity.type
_entity.pdbx_description
1 polymer ?
#
loop_
_entity_poly.entity_id
_entity_poly.type
_entity_poly.pdbx_seq_one_letter_code
_entity_poly.pdbx_strand_id
1 'polypeptide(L)' 'MAKRVVWSLNAKNERRQILEYWHLRNGNKNYSRKLSREFNDAVKYISQYNYMGRKIDMKM' A
#
# COMPACT_ATOMS: atom_id res chain seq x y z
N MET A 1 -3.85 18.72 -9.63
CA MET A 1 -4.98 17.77 -9.81
C MET A 1 -4.52 16.38 -9.44
N ALA A 2 -5.30 15.64 -8.65
CA ALA A 2 -4.94 14.29 -8.23
C ALA A 2 -4.99 13.29 -9.41
N LYS A 3 -4.02 12.38 -9.50
CA LYS A 3 -3.95 11.33 -10.54
C LYS A 3 -4.62 10.05 -10.05
N ARG A 4 -5.32 9.34 -10.95
CA ARG A 4 -5.93 8.04 -10.63
C ARG A 4 -4.84 7.00 -10.38
N VAL A 5 -4.88 6.37 -9.21
CA VAL A 5 -4.01 5.22 -8.88
C VAL A 5 -4.71 3.93 -9.30
N VAL A 6 -4.00 3.10 -10.07
CA VAL A 6 -4.48 1.77 -10.50
C VAL A 6 -3.56 0.71 -9.92
N TRP A 7 -4.14 -0.26 -9.21
CA TRP A 7 -3.40 -1.37 -8.62
C TRP A 7 -3.29 -2.54 -9.60
N SER A 8 -2.07 -3.04 -9.79
CA SER A 8 -1.85 -4.31 -10.47
C SER A 8 -2.44 -5.48 -9.68
N LEU A 9 -2.67 -6.61 -10.34
CA LEU A 9 -3.17 -7.81 -9.68
C LEU A 9 -2.20 -8.27 -8.57
N ASN A 10 -0.90 -8.27 -8.86
CA ASN A 10 0.14 -8.66 -7.89
C ASN A 10 0.10 -7.75 -6.67
N ALA A 11 0.04 -6.44 -6.85
CA ALA A 11 0.02 -5.50 -5.72
C ALA A 11 -1.25 -5.64 -4.85
N LYS A 12 -2.40 -6.01 -5.44
CA LYS A 12 -3.60 -6.37 -4.67
C LYS A 12 -3.39 -7.63 -3.83
N ASN A 13 -2.77 -8.66 -4.41
CA ASN A 13 -2.48 -9.92 -3.75
C ASN A 13 -1.45 -9.75 -2.63
N GLU A 14 -0.36 -9.05 -2.89
CA GLU A 14 0.68 -8.71 -1.89
C GLU A 14 0.09 -7.93 -0.72
N ARG A 15 -0.72 -6.89 -1.00
CA ARG A 15 -1.43 -6.15 0.05
C ARG A 15 -2.29 -7.08 0.91
N ARG A 16 -3.02 -8.02 0.30
CA ARG A 16 -3.83 -9.00 1.04
C ARG A 16 -2.96 -9.88 1.92
N GLN A 17 -1.88 -10.44 1.38
CA GLN A 17 -0.95 -11.32 2.10
C GLN A 17 -0.32 -10.61 3.31
N ILE A 18 0.11 -9.36 3.17
CA ILE A 18 0.66 -8.56 4.27
C ILE A 18 -0.36 -8.40 5.41
N LEU A 19 -1.61 -8.05 5.07
CA LEU A 19 -2.67 -7.84 6.06
C LEU A 19 -3.07 -9.14 6.76
N GLU A 20 -3.09 -10.25 6.02
CA GLU A 20 -3.38 -11.59 6.53
C GLU A 20 -2.29 -12.09 7.47
N TYR A 21 -1.01 -11.91 7.09
CA TYR A 21 0.13 -12.25 7.93
C TYR A 21 0.03 -11.59 9.31
N TRP A 22 -0.24 -10.29 9.36
CA TRP A 22 -0.35 -9.56 10.63
C TRP A 22 -1.61 -9.91 11.42
N HIS A 23 -2.69 -10.28 10.74
CA HIS A 23 -3.88 -10.78 11.41
C HIS A 23 -3.60 -12.11 12.13
N LEU A 24 -2.95 -13.04 11.44
CA LEU A 24 -2.59 -14.36 11.98
C LEU A 24 -1.54 -14.22 13.10
N ARG A 25 -0.48 -13.45 12.86
CA ARG A 25 0.62 -13.26 13.83
C ARG A 25 0.15 -12.65 15.15
N ASN A 26 -0.72 -11.64 15.09
CA ASN A 26 -1.15 -10.91 16.28
C ASN A 26 -2.40 -11.53 16.94
N GLY A 27 -3.02 -12.54 16.31
CA GLY A 27 -4.28 -13.14 16.74
C GLY A 27 -5.49 -12.21 16.68
N ASN A 28 -5.34 -10.98 16.15
CA ASN A 28 -6.40 -10.00 16.04
C ASN A 28 -6.20 -9.08 14.82
N LYS A 29 -7.22 -8.28 14.50
CA LYS A 29 -7.24 -7.40 13.31
C LYS A 29 -6.84 -5.95 13.60
N ASN A 30 -6.44 -5.60 14.82
CA ASN A 30 -6.22 -4.19 15.18
C ASN A 30 -5.04 -3.60 14.40
N TYR A 31 -3.92 -4.34 14.37
CA TYR A 31 -2.74 -3.92 13.64
C TYR A 31 -2.96 -3.94 12.11
N SER A 32 -3.56 -5.00 11.57
CA SER A 32 -3.84 -5.07 10.13
C SER A 32 -4.83 -3.99 9.67
N ARG A 33 -5.84 -3.62 10.49
CA ARG A 33 -6.71 -2.47 10.20
C ARG A 33 -5.94 -1.15 10.19
N LYS A 34 -5.05 -0.92 11.16
CA LYS A 34 -4.18 0.25 11.17
C LYS A 34 -3.34 0.31 9.88
N LEU A 35 -2.66 -0.78 9.55
CA LEU A 35 -1.82 -0.86 8.35
C LEU A 35 -2.60 -0.62 7.05
N SER A 36 -3.83 -1.13 6.96
CA SER A 36 -4.69 -0.87 5.80
C SER A 36 -5.05 0.62 5.63
N ARG A 37 -5.19 1.36 6.73
CA ARG A 37 -5.40 2.82 6.70
C ARG A 37 -4.14 3.54 6.23
N GLU A 38 -2.99 3.21 6.78
CA GLU A 38 -1.69 3.77 6.37
C GLU A 38 -1.45 3.58 4.85
N PHE A 39 -1.76 2.40 4.30
CA PHE A 39 -1.68 2.16 2.86
C PHE A 39 -2.62 3.08 2.05
N ASN A 40 -3.86 3.26 2.52
CA ASN A 40 -4.80 4.13 1.82
C ASN A 40 -4.37 5.60 1.87
N ASP A 41 -3.84 6.05 3.02
CA ASP A 41 -3.36 7.42 3.20
C ASP A 41 -2.13 7.70 2.33
N ALA A 42 -1.18 6.75 2.27
CA ALA A 42 -0.03 6.83 1.38
C ALA A 42 -0.44 6.91 -0.10
N VAL A 43 -1.42 6.10 -0.52
CA VAL A 43 -1.94 6.11 -1.90
C VAL A 43 -2.62 7.43 -2.24
N LYS A 44 -3.42 7.96 -1.31
CA LYS A 44 -4.05 9.28 -1.45
C LYS A 44 -2.99 10.37 -1.57
N TYR A 45 -1.94 10.30 -0.76
CA TYR A 45 -0.83 11.24 -0.80
C TYR A 45 -0.09 11.21 -2.14
N ILE A 46 0.29 10.03 -2.63
CA ILE A 46 0.97 9.88 -3.93
C ILE A 46 0.05 10.29 -5.10
N SER A 47 -1.25 10.05 -4.99
CA SER A 47 -2.24 10.54 -5.97
C SER A 47 -2.24 12.07 -6.07
N GLN A 48 -2.04 12.77 -4.94
CA GLN A 48 -1.96 14.23 -4.88
C GLN A 48 -0.58 14.76 -5.31
N TYR A 49 0.51 14.08 -4.93
CA TYR A 49 1.90 14.48 -5.14
C TYR A 49 2.67 13.44 -5.98
N ASN A 50 2.22 13.24 -7.22
CA ASN A 50 2.65 12.14 -8.10
C ASN A 50 4.14 12.14 -8.51
N TYR A 51 4.89 13.22 -8.30
CA TYR A 51 6.33 13.31 -8.62
C TYR A 51 7.24 13.29 -7.38
N MET A 52 6.67 13.07 -6.19
CA MET A 52 7.43 13.09 -4.93
C MET A 52 8.23 11.79 -4.67
N GLY A 53 7.89 10.71 -5.38
CA GLY A 53 8.63 9.46 -5.27
C GLY A 53 10.10 9.62 -5.67
N ARG A 54 11.01 9.04 -4.88
CA ARG A 54 12.42 8.94 -5.28
C ARG A 54 12.52 7.99 -6.47
N LYS A 55 13.02 8.50 -7.60
CA LYS A 55 13.37 7.63 -8.73
C LYS A 55 14.42 6.63 -8.26
N ILE A 56 14.10 5.36 -8.37
CA ILE A 56 15.04 4.27 -8.18
C ILE A 56 15.55 3.86 -9.55
N ASP A 57 16.87 3.73 -9.70
CA ASP A 57 17.48 3.16 -10.89
C ASP A 57 17.17 1.66 -10.87
N MET A 58 16.14 1.26 -11.62
CA MET A 58 15.73 -0.13 -11.71
C MET A 58 16.60 -0.78 -12.78
N LYS A 59 17.77 -1.28 -12.38
CA LYS A 59 18.52 -2.25 -13.19
C LYS A 59 17.68 -3.53 -13.25
N MET A 60 16.99 -3.73 -14.37
CA MET A 60 16.42 -5.03 -14.73
C MET A 60 17.53 -6.02 -15.10
#